data_AF-A0A1I7ZGI2-F1
#
_entry.id   AF-A0A1I7ZGI2-F1
#
_cell.length_a   1.000
_cell.length_b   1.000
_cell.length_c   1.000
_cell.angle_alpha   90.00
_cell.angle_beta   90.00
_cell.angle_gamma   90.00
#
_symmetry.space_group_name_H-M   'P 1'
#
loop_
_entity.id
_entity.type
_entity.pdbx_description
1 polymer ?
#
loop_
_entity_poly.entity_id
_entity_poly.type
_entity_poly.pdbx_seq_one_letter_code
_entity_poly.pdbx_strand_id
1 'polypeptide(L)'
;HDANLMTIAKYLNLSDLQKHLVPYAAYIAVEHHNIDGQDVVKIVSHMTLNGTREELRIADCPSPCLFSTFKSLKYQMPSDQFNGICKGYSDEAHLICQEKVTMIAVLLIIVILLFVAFVGALFACFWYRARIRQLDPERRYILQ
;
A
#
# COMPACT_ATOMS: atom_id res chain seq x y z
N HIS A 1 0.30 27.34 -10.83
CA HIS A 1 -0.41 28.23 -9.87
C HIS A 1 0.21 28.07 -8.49
N ASP A 2 0.08 29.11 -7.68
CA ASP A 2 0.42 29.14 -6.25
C ASP A 2 -0.14 27.92 -5.50
N ALA A 3 -1.40 27.57 -5.73
CA ALA A 3 -2.03 26.39 -5.13
C ALA A 3 -1.24 25.10 -5.41
N ASN A 4 -0.76 24.90 -6.65
CA ASN A 4 0.03 23.71 -7.00
C ASN A 4 1.38 23.69 -6.26
N LEU A 5 2.02 24.86 -6.13
CA LEU A 5 3.28 24.99 -5.40
C LEU A 5 3.08 24.68 -3.91
N MET A 6 1.99 25.17 -3.31
CA MET A 6 1.60 24.85 -1.94
C MET A 6 1.28 23.35 -1.77
N THR A 7 0.61 22.72 -2.74
CA THR A 7 0.35 21.27 -2.72
C THR A 7 1.65 20.48 -2.73
N ILE A 8 2.59 20.82 -3.61
CA ILE A 8 3.91 20.16 -3.67
C ILE A 8 4.67 20.37 -2.36
N ALA A 9 4.67 21.60 -1.82
CA ALA A 9 5.31 21.91 -0.56
C ALA A 9 4.74 21.10 0.60
N LYS A 10 3.42 20.92 0.66
CA LYS A 10 2.78 20.08 1.67
C LYS A 10 3.11 18.59 1.48
N TYR A 11 3.11 18.11 0.24
CA TYR A 11 3.41 16.71 -0.08
C TYR A 11 4.85 16.32 0.29
N LEU A 12 5.82 17.17 -0.06
CA LEU A 12 7.24 16.98 0.25
C LEU A 12 7.63 17.52 1.64
N ASN A 13 6.66 18.04 2.39
CA ASN A 13 6.84 18.66 3.68
C ASN A 13 7.96 19.74 3.72
N LEU A 14 7.92 20.67 2.76
CA LEU A 14 8.82 21.81 2.65
C LEU A 14 8.36 22.91 3.62
N SER A 15 8.88 22.90 4.84
CA SER A 15 8.38 23.73 5.96
C SER A 15 8.35 25.23 5.68
N ASP A 16 9.26 25.72 4.85
CA ASP A 16 9.42 27.16 4.61
C ASP A 16 8.40 27.70 3.60
N LEU A 17 7.94 26.86 2.66
CA LEU A 17 6.90 27.23 1.68
C LEU A 17 5.48 27.13 2.24
N GLN A 18 5.27 26.39 3.33
CA GLN A 18 3.92 26.13 3.86
C GLN A 18 3.37 27.29 4.72
N LYS A 19 4.23 28.21 5.17
CA LYS A 19 3.87 29.26 6.14
C LYS A 19 3.16 30.46 5.51
N HIS A 20 3.39 30.72 4.22
CA HIS A 20 2.92 31.92 3.55
C HIS A 20 2.37 31.59 2.16
N LEU A 21 1.48 32.45 1.66
CA LEU A 21 1.03 32.36 0.28
C LEU A 21 2.21 32.61 -0.66
N VAL A 22 2.27 31.82 -1.72
CA VAL A 22 3.32 31.92 -2.73
C VAL A 22 3.08 33.17 -3.58
N PRO A 23 4.03 34.10 -3.65
CA PRO A 23 3.87 35.33 -4.42
C PRO A 23 3.85 35.08 -5.93
N TYR A 24 3.39 36.07 -6.69
CA TYR A 24 3.32 35.98 -8.14
C TYR A 24 4.68 35.73 -8.78
N ALA A 25 4.68 34.89 -9.83
CA ALA A 25 5.87 34.47 -10.57
C ALA A 25 6.94 33.74 -9.75
N ALA A 26 6.65 33.38 -8.49
CA ALA A 26 7.52 32.50 -7.74
C ALA A 26 7.54 31.09 -8.34
N TYR A 27 8.67 30.43 -8.17
CA TYR A 27 8.86 29.06 -8.62
C TYR A 27 9.62 28.23 -7.60
N ILE A 28 9.45 26.92 -7.72
CA ILE A 28 10.35 25.92 -7.15
C ILE A 28 11.03 25.20 -8.30
N ALA A 29 12.30 24.85 -8.14
CA ALA A 29 13.02 24.01 -9.07
C ALA A 29 13.50 22.76 -8.33
N VAL A 30 13.30 21.60 -8.93
CA VAL A 30 13.88 20.34 -8.47
C VAL A 30 15.10 20.09 -9.35
N GLU A 31 16.27 20.15 -8.75
CA GLU A 31 17.54 19.99 -9.43
C GLU A 31 18.10 18.61 -9.11
N HIS A 32 18.58 17.93 -10.15
CA HIS A 32 19.27 16.65 -10.03
C HIS A 32 20.75 16.85 -10.36
N HIS A 33 21.61 16.45 -9.44
CA HIS A 33 23.05 16.66 -9.49
C HIS A 33 23.77 15.32 -9.37
N ASN A 34 24.89 15.16 -10.06
CA ASN A 34 25.82 14.06 -9.81
C ASN A 34 27.06 14.64 -9.11
N ILE A 35 27.25 14.31 -7.83
CA ILE A 35 28.33 14.83 -6.98
C ILE A 35 29.13 13.62 -6.50
N ASP A 36 30.42 13.55 -6.88
CA ASP A 36 31.31 12.44 -6.53
C ASP A 36 30.75 11.04 -6.87
N GLY A 37 30.05 10.94 -8.01
CA GLY A 37 29.41 9.70 -8.46
C GLY A 37 28.09 9.37 -7.76
N GLN A 38 27.60 10.25 -6.87
CA GLN A 38 26.32 10.09 -6.19
C GLN A 38 25.25 11.01 -6.79
N ASP A 39 24.08 10.44 -7.04
CA ASP A 39 22.91 11.18 -7.50
C ASP A 39 22.22 11.87 -6.32
N VAL A 40 22.17 13.21 -6.38
CA VAL A 40 21.67 14.10 -5.34
C VAL A 40 20.50 14.93 -5.89
N VAL A 41 19.44 15.05 -5.10
CA VAL A 41 18.30 15.92 -5.37
C VAL A 41 18.40 17.16 -4.49
N LYS A 42 18.20 18.33 -5.10
CA LYS A 42 18.02 19.60 -4.39
C LYS A 42 16.70 20.22 -4.80
N ILE A 43 16.03 20.86 -3.85
CA ILE A 43 14.86 21.67 -4.17
C ILE A 43 15.22 23.11 -3.83
N VAL A 44 15.14 23.98 -4.82
CA VAL A 44 15.40 25.41 -4.65
C VAL A 44 14.11 26.20 -4.88
N SER A 45 14.01 27.33 -4.22
CA SER A 45 12.86 28.21 -4.30
C SER A 45 13.30 29.63 -4.65
N HIS A 46 12.47 30.34 -5.39
CA HIS A 46 12.70 31.73 -5.72
C HIS A 46 11.39 32.50 -5.59
N MET A 47 11.25 33.22 -4.48
CA MET A 47 9.98 33.83 -4.08
C MET A 47 9.84 35.29 -4.54
N THR A 48 10.92 35.98 -4.88
CA THR A 48 10.87 37.40 -5.24
C THR A 48 11.63 37.63 -6.54
N LEU A 49 11.11 38.46 -7.44
CA LEU A 49 11.71 38.70 -8.78
C LEU A 49 13.20 39.11 -8.74
N ASN A 50 13.62 39.86 -7.72
CA ASN A 50 14.99 40.29 -7.50
C ASN A 50 15.66 39.57 -6.30
N GLY A 51 15.12 38.42 -5.91
CA GLY A 51 15.63 37.61 -4.81
C GLY A 51 16.80 36.72 -5.22
N THR A 52 17.29 35.99 -4.23
CA THR A 52 18.20 34.86 -4.45
C THR A 52 17.43 33.56 -4.41
N ARG A 53 17.96 32.52 -5.07
CA ARG A 53 17.45 31.16 -4.90
C ARG A 53 17.85 30.65 -3.52
N GLU A 54 16.90 30.05 -2.82
CA GLU A 54 17.10 29.46 -1.51
C GLU A 54 16.89 27.95 -1.59
N GLU A 55 17.84 27.16 -1.08
CA GLU A 55 17.67 25.71 -0.96
C GLU A 55 16.65 25.40 0.14
N LEU A 56 15.63 24.64 -0.23
CA LEU A 56 14.58 24.20 0.69
C LEU A 56 14.98 22.90 1.36
N ARG A 57 14.76 22.85 2.67
CA ARG A 57 14.91 21.62 3.44
C ARG A 57 13.74 20.67 3.16
N ILE A 58 14.05 19.45 2.78
CA ILE A 58 13.10 18.35 2.63
C ILE A 58 13.03 17.62 3.98
N ALA A 59 11.84 17.50 4.57
CA ALA A 59 11.71 16.74 5.81
C ALA A 59 12.12 15.28 5.59
N ASP A 60 12.78 14.69 6.57
CA ASP A 60 13.22 13.30 6.56
C ASP A 60 14.22 12.95 5.44
N CYS A 61 14.82 13.95 4.76
CA CYS A 61 15.97 13.76 3.88
C CYS A 61 17.22 14.48 4.41
N PRO A 62 18.39 13.82 4.44
CA PRO A 62 19.66 14.48 4.79
C PRO A 62 20.05 15.53 3.74
N SER A 63 21.00 16.40 4.08
CA SER A 63 21.65 17.31 3.13
C SER A 63 23.12 16.88 2.96
N PRO A 64 23.57 16.47 1.76
CA PRO A 64 22.82 16.36 0.50
C PRO A 64 21.75 15.26 0.51
N CYS A 65 20.62 15.47 -0.19
CA CYS A 65 19.53 14.50 -0.26
C CYS A 65 19.78 13.53 -1.42
N LEU A 66 20.19 12.30 -1.11
CA LEU A 66 20.43 11.28 -2.13
C LEU A 66 19.12 10.96 -2.88
N PHE A 67 19.22 10.73 -4.19
CA PHE A 67 18.07 10.36 -5.03
C PHE A 67 17.38 9.07 -4.53
N SER A 68 18.16 8.10 -4.06
CA SER A 68 17.64 6.86 -3.47
C SER A 68 16.79 7.12 -2.23
N THR A 69 17.25 8.00 -1.33
CA THR A 69 16.50 8.43 -0.15
C THR A 69 15.26 9.22 -0.58
N PHE A 70 15.41 10.20 -1.48
CA PHE A 70 14.31 11.02 -1.98
C PHE A 70 13.17 10.17 -2.56
N LYS A 71 13.50 9.17 -3.38
CA LYS A 71 12.55 8.23 -3.98
C LYS A 71 11.73 7.46 -2.94
N SER A 72 12.30 7.26 -1.75
CA SER A 72 11.69 6.49 -0.65
C SER A 72 10.92 7.34 0.36
N LEU A 73 10.98 8.68 0.29
CA LEU A 73 10.37 9.57 1.30
C LEU A 73 8.85 9.45 1.39
N LYS A 74 8.19 9.16 0.27
CA LYS A 74 6.73 9.08 0.18
C LYS A 74 6.33 7.85 -0.61
N TYR A 75 5.19 7.28 -0.22
CA TYR A 75 4.54 6.23 -0.98
C TYR A 75 4.22 6.75 -2.39
N GLN A 76 4.69 6.02 -3.40
CA GLN A 76 4.39 6.33 -4.79
C GLN A 76 2.96 5.89 -5.08
N MET A 77 2.02 6.83 -4.93
CA MET A 77 0.62 6.58 -5.20
C MET A 77 0.42 6.29 -6.69
N PRO A 78 -0.08 5.10 -7.07
CA PRO A 78 -0.46 4.79 -8.44
C PRO A 78 -1.51 5.78 -8.96
N SER A 79 -1.48 6.06 -10.27
CA SER A 79 -2.37 7.07 -10.88
C SER A 79 -3.85 6.70 -10.78
N ASP A 80 -4.19 5.42 -10.84
CA ASP A 80 -5.54 4.89 -10.62
C ASP A 80 -5.99 5.12 -9.18
N GLN A 81 -5.14 4.88 -8.18
CA GLN A 81 -5.46 5.17 -6.79
C GLN A 81 -5.66 6.66 -6.54
N PHE A 82 -4.79 7.51 -7.10
CA PHE A 82 -4.93 8.97 -7.01
C PHE A 82 -6.24 9.45 -7.63
N ASN A 83 -6.57 8.97 -8.84
CA ASN A 83 -7.83 9.29 -9.48
C ASN A 83 -9.03 8.79 -8.67
N GLY A 84 -8.97 7.58 -8.12
CA GLY A 84 -10.03 7.02 -7.28
C GLY A 84 -10.32 7.86 -6.04
N ILE A 85 -9.26 8.33 -5.36
CA ILE A 85 -9.40 9.19 -4.17
C ILE A 85 -9.92 10.59 -4.55
N CYS A 86 -9.40 11.20 -5.62
CA CYS A 86 -9.69 12.59 -5.94
C CYS A 86 -10.96 12.80 -6.77
N LYS A 87 -11.31 11.85 -7.65
CA LYS A 87 -12.47 11.92 -8.55
C LYS A 87 -13.58 10.95 -8.16
N GLY A 88 -13.32 10.05 -7.21
CA GLY A 88 -14.14 8.87 -6.96
C GLY A 88 -13.63 7.67 -7.75
N TYR A 89 -13.80 6.48 -7.18
CA TYR A 89 -13.56 5.23 -7.91
C TYR A 89 -14.62 5.10 -9.00
N SER A 90 -14.21 4.73 -10.22
CA SER A 90 -15.17 4.40 -11.27
C SER A 90 -16.04 3.22 -10.85
N ASP A 91 -17.25 3.14 -11.37
CA ASP A 91 -18.15 2.01 -11.11
C ASP A 91 -17.49 0.66 -11.45
N GLU A 92 -16.61 0.64 -12.47
CA GLU A 92 -15.78 -0.50 -12.85
C GLU A 92 -14.78 -0.92 -11.75
N ALA A 93 -14.13 0.03 -11.09
CA ALA A 93 -13.22 -0.25 -9.97
C ALA A 93 -13.99 -0.76 -8.75
N HIS A 94 -15.21 -0.24 -8.53
CA HIS A 94 -16.11 -0.74 -7.49
C HIS A 94 -16.57 -2.18 -7.75
N LEU A 95 -16.90 -2.50 -9.01
CA LEU A 95 -17.24 -3.86 -9.46
C LEU A 95 -16.08 -4.83 -9.22
N ILE A 96 -14.86 -4.48 -9.60
CA ILE A 96 -13.69 -5.34 -9.39
C ILE A 96 -13.44 -5.60 -7.90
N CYS A 97 -13.52 -4.57 -7.05
CA CYS A 97 -13.40 -4.75 -5.60
C CYS A 97 -14.48 -5.68 -5.04
N GLN A 98 -15.73 -5.52 -5.48
CA GLN A 98 -16.84 -6.35 -5.05
C GLN A 98 -16.69 -7.80 -5.52
N GLU A 99 -16.24 -8.03 -6.75
CA GLU A 99 -15.93 -9.37 -7.28
C GLU A 99 -14.78 -10.04 -6.52
N LYS A 100 -13.74 -9.29 -6.13
CA LYS A 100 -12.64 -9.86 -5.33
C LYS A 100 -13.09 -10.23 -3.92
N VAL A 101 -13.88 -9.38 -3.27
CA VAL A 101 -14.42 -9.65 -1.93
C VAL A 101 -15.36 -10.86 -1.94
N THR A 102 -16.24 -10.96 -2.94
CA THR A 102 -17.15 -12.11 -3.09
C THR A 102 -16.38 -13.40 -3.36
N MET A 103 -15.36 -13.38 -4.23
CA MET A 103 -14.48 -14.54 -4.44
C MET A 103 -13.77 -14.99 -3.15
N ILE A 104 -13.23 -14.06 -2.37
CA ILE A 104 -12.58 -14.39 -1.09
C ILE A 104 -13.59 -15.01 -0.11
N ALA A 105 -14.80 -14.44 -0.01
CA ALA A 105 -15.85 -14.95 0.85
C ALA A 105 -16.28 -16.38 0.45
N VAL A 106 -16.45 -16.64 -0.84
CA VAL A 106 -16.79 -17.97 -1.36
C VAL A 106 -15.67 -18.98 -1.05
N LEU A 107 -14.41 -18.61 -1.26
CA LEU A 107 -13.27 -19.46 -0.93
C LEU A 107 -13.21 -19.80 0.57
N LEU A 108 -13.46 -18.82 1.45
CA LEU A 108 -13.51 -19.04 2.89
C LEU A 108 -14.62 -20.02 3.29
N ILE A 109 -15.81 -19.88 2.70
CA ILE A 109 -16.92 -20.81 2.96
C ILE A 109 -16.53 -22.23 2.53
N ILE A 110 -15.92 -22.41 1.35
CA ILE A 110 -15.47 -23.71 0.88
C ILE A 110 -14.45 -24.33 1.85
N VAL A 111 -13.47 -23.54 2.32
CA VAL A 111 -12.47 -24.00 3.29
C VAL A 111 -13.12 -24.47 4.60
N ILE A 112 -14.11 -23.72 5.11
CA ILE A 112 -14.84 -24.08 6.32
C ILE A 112 -15.62 -25.39 6.11
N LEU A 113 -16.30 -25.55 4.98
CA LEU A 113 -17.05 -26.76 4.66
C LEU A 113 -16.14 -27.99 4.56
N LEU A 114 -14.99 -27.84 3.89
CA LEU A 114 -13.99 -28.90 3.79
C LEU A 114 -13.43 -29.28 5.17
N PHE A 115 -13.19 -28.29 6.04
CA PHE A 115 -12.73 -28.54 7.40
C PHE A 115 -13.77 -29.30 8.24
N VAL A 116 -15.05 -28.92 8.16
CA VAL A 116 -16.14 -29.62 8.85
C VAL A 116 -16.28 -31.06 8.35
N ALA A 117 -16.23 -31.27 7.03
CA ALA A 117 -16.28 -32.60 6.44
C ALA A 117 -15.09 -33.47 6.88
N PHE A 118 -13.89 -32.90 6.93
CA PHE A 118 -12.68 -33.58 7.40
C PHE A 118 -12.79 -34.01 8.87
N VAL A 119 -13.20 -33.10 9.76
CA VAL A 119 -13.42 -33.42 11.19
C VAL A 119 -14.51 -34.47 11.35
N GLY A 120 -15.60 -34.37 10.59
CA GLY A 120 -16.67 -35.36 10.59
C GLY A 120 -16.20 -36.75 10.15
N ALA A 121 -15.39 -36.83 9.10
CA ALA A 121 -14.80 -38.08 8.62
C ALA A 121 -13.85 -38.70 9.67
N LEU A 122 -13.01 -37.88 10.32
CA LEU A 122 -12.16 -38.35 11.42
C LEU A 122 -13.00 -38.92 12.56
N PHE A 123 -14.04 -38.21 13.00
CA PHE A 123 -14.92 -38.67 14.06
C PHE A 123 -15.63 -39.98 13.69
N ALA A 124 -16.15 -40.09 12.48
CA ALA A 124 -16.76 -41.31 11.96
C ALA A 124 -15.75 -42.48 11.93
N CYS A 125 -14.52 -42.25 11.48
CA CYS A 125 -13.44 -43.25 11.51
C CYS A 125 -13.11 -43.71 12.93
N PHE A 126 -12.95 -42.77 13.88
CA PHE A 126 -12.69 -43.10 15.27
C PHE A 126 -13.85 -43.89 15.90
N TRP A 127 -15.09 -43.46 15.66
CA TRP A 127 -16.28 -44.13 16.17
C TRP A 127 -16.45 -45.53 15.58
N TYR A 128 -16.28 -45.69 14.27
CA TYR A 128 -16.32 -46.98 13.59
C TYR A 128 -15.26 -47.94 14.15
N ARG A 129 -14.03 -47.45 14.32
CA ARG A 129 -12.93 -48.23 14.93
C ARG A 129 -13.23 -48.63 16.37
N ALA A 130 -13.81 -47.73 17.17
CA ALA A 130 -14.23 -48.02 18.54
C ALA A 130 -15.36 -49.07 18.57
N ARG A 131 -16.33 -48.98 17.65
CA ARG A 131 -17.44 -49.94 17.53
C ARG A 131 -16.91 -51.33 17.16
N ILE A 132 -16.04 -51.46 16.16
CA ILE A 132 -15.44 -52.76 15.79
C ILE A 132 -14.71 -53.41 16.98
N ARG A 133 -14.01 -52.63 17.81
CA ARG A 133 -13.34 -53.14 19.01
C ARG A 133 -14.29 -53.71 20.06
N GLN A 134 -15.58 -53.36 20.02
CA GLN A 134 -16.61 -53.84 20.95
C GLN A 134 -17.41 -55.03 20.40
N LEU A 135 -17.25 -55.42 19.12
CA LEU A 135 -17.89 -56.63 18.59
C LEU A 135 -17.17 -57.90 19.08
N ASP A 136 -17.94 -58.98 19.27
CA ASP A 136 -17.41 -60.32 19.60
C ASP A 136 -16.38 -60.80 18.56
N PRO A 137 -15.36 -61.56 18.98
CA PRO A 137 -14.27 -61.99 18.11
C PRO A 137 -14.73 -62.75 16.86
N GLU A 138 -15.82 -63.53 16.93
CA GLU A 138 -16.38 -64.23 15.76
C GLU A 138 -16.99 -63.28 14.72
N ARG A 139 -17.57 -62.15 15.14
CA ARG A 139 -18.13 -61.14 14.22
C ARG A 139 -17.08 -60.21 13.61
N ARG A 140 -15.89 -60.11 14.21
CA ARG A 140 -14.78 -59.30 13.65
C ARG A 140 -14.19 -59.93 12.38
N TYR A 141 -14.18 -61.25 12.29
CA TYR A 141 -13.60 -61.99 11.16
C TYR A 141 -14.35 -61.77 9.83
N ILE A 142 -15.61 -61.36 9.89
CA ILE A 142 -16.46 -61.10 8.71
C ILE A 142 -16.28 -59.66 8.16
N LEU A 143 -15.69 -58.76 8.95
CA LEU A 143 -15.55 -57.32 8.63
C LEU A 143 -14.11 -56.89 8.28
N GLN A 144 -13.14 -57.81 8.35
CA GLN A 144 -11.76 -57.62 7.86
C GLN A 144 -11.67 -58.07 6.41
#